data_AF-A0A226MUX9-F1
#
_entry.id   AF-A0A226MUX9-F1
#
_cell.length_a   1.000
_cell.length_b   1.000
_cell.length_c   1.000
_cell.angle_alpha   90.00
_cell.angle_beta   90.00
_cell.angle_gamma   90.00
#
_symmetry.space_group_name_H-M   'P 1'
#
loop_
_entity.id
_entity.type
_entity.pdbx_description
1 polymer ?
#
loop_
_entity_poly.entity_id
_entity_poly.type
_entity_poly.pdbx_seq_one_letter_code
_entity_poly.pdbx_strand_id
1 'polypeptide(L)'
;MRRVLLVLGSVVALMVTLHLGQQVLECQEVLSKRRHRMMRPENEELVMVDSNHVEYRYSKEMPLIFIGGVPRSGTTLMRAMLDAHPEVRCGEETRIIPRVLAMRQAWSKSGREKMRLDEAGVTDQVLDAAMQAFILEVIAKHGEPASSC
;
A
#
# COMPACT_ATOMS: atom_id res chain seq x y z
N MET A 1 -7.02 -4.46 66.72
CA MET A 1 -7.20 -3.35 65.77
C MET A 1 -6.12 -3.26 64.69
N ARG A 2 -4.82 -3.10 65.02
CA ARG A 2 -3.72 -2.97 64.02
C ARG A 2 -3.58 -4.11 63.00
N ARG A 3 -3.70 -5.36 63.43
CA ARG A 3 -3.62 -6.54 62.54
C ARG A 3 -4.80 -6.63 61.56
N VAL A 4 -5.99 -6.21 61.98
CA VAL A 4 -7.20 -6.19 61.14
C VAL A 4 -7.08 -5.12 60.05
N LEU A 5 -6.56 -3.93 60.39
CA LEU A 5 -6.29 -2.88 59.40
C LEU A 5 -5.26 -3.29 58.34
N LEU A 6 -4.19 -3.99 58.75
CA LEU A 6 -3.16 -4.48 57.82
C LEU A 6 -3.72 -5.53 56.85
N VAL A 7 -4.57 -6.44 57.34
CA VAL A 7 -5.22 -7.44 56.49
C VAL A 7 -6.20 -6.78 55.52
N LEU A 8 -7.02 -5.82 55.97
CA LEU A 8 -7.93 -5.09 55.08
C LEU A 8 -7.16 -4.33 53.98
N GLY A 9 -6.08 -3.63 54.36
CA GLY A 9 -5.25 -2.90 53.39
C GLY A 9 -4.61 -3.82 52.36
N SER A 10 -4.12 -4.99 52.79
CA SER A 10 -3.56 -6.01 51.89
C SER A 10 -4.61 -6.54 50.90
N VAL A 11 -5.84 -6.82 51.36
CA VAL A 11 -6.93 -7.30 50.50
C VAL A 11 -7.31 -6.26 49.45
N VAL A 12 -7.44 -4.98 49.85
CA VAL A 12 -7.77 -3.90 48.91
C VAL A 12 -6.67 -3.72 47.86
N ALA A 13 -5.40 -3.75 48.26
CA ALA A 13 -4.28 -3.65 47.32
C ALA A 13 -4.28 -4.79 46.30
N LEU A 14 -4.57 -6.02 46.73
CA LEU A 14 -4.64 -7.20 45.87
C LEU A 14 -5.81 -7.14 44.87
N MET A 15 -6.96 -6.60 45.30
CA MET A 15 -8.11 -6.42 44.41
C MET A 15 -7.84 -5.35 43.35
N VAL A 16 -7.17 -4.26 43.72
CA VAL A 16 -6.81 -3.17 42.79
C VAL A 16 -5.81 -3.65 41.74
N THR A 17 -4.80 -4.44 42.12
CA THR A 17 -3.82 -4.99 41.16
C THR A 17 -4.47 -6.00 40.22
N LEU A 18 -5.40 -6.83 40.71
CA LEU A 18 -6.19 -7.74 39.87
C LEU A 18 -7.05 -7.00 38.85
N HIS A 19 -7.78 -5.95 39.26
CA HIS A 19 -8.60 -5.16 38.35
C HIS A 19 -7.77 -4.40 37.30
N LEU A 20 -6.65 -3.79 37.70
CA LEU A 20 -5.74 -3.15 36.76
C LEU A 20 -5.14 -4.16 35.78
N GLY A 21 -4.77 -5.35 36.25
CA GLY A 21 -4.28 -6.44 35.40
C GLY A 21 -5.31 -6.90 34.37
N GLN A 22 -6.57 -7.07 34.78
CA GLN A 22 -7.66 -7.43 33.87
C GLN A 22 -7.93 -6.34 32.81
N GLN A 23 -7.95 -5.06 33.21
CA GLN A 23 -8.12 -3.93 32.29
C GLN A 23 -7.00 -3.85 31.24
N VAL A 24 -5.75 -4.12 31.62
CA VAL A 24 -4.60 -4.13 30.70
C VAL A 24 -4.69 -5.29 29.71
N LEU A 25 -5.11 -6.48 30.16
CA LEU A 25 -5.31 -7.65 29.30
C LEU A 25 -6.40 -7.42 28.25
N GLU A 26 -7.55 -6.84 28.64
CA GLU A 26 -8.61 -6.48 27.69
C GLU A 26 -8.14 -5.44 26.66
N CYS A 27 -7.42 -4.40 27.09
CA CYS A 27 -6.82 -3.42 26.19
C CYS A 27 -5.84 -4.05 25.20
N GLN A 28 -5.03 -5.01 25.66
CA GLN A 28 -4.06 -5.71 24.83
C GLN A 28 -4.75 -6.62 23.81
N GLU A 29 -5.85 -7.29 24.16
CA GLU A 29 -6.66 -8.06 23.21
C GLU A 29 -7.31 -7.16 22.16
N VAL A 30 -7.86 -6.00 22.54
CA VAL A 30 -8.46 -5.05 21.59
C VAL A 30 -7.42 -4.52 20.62
N LEU A 31 -6.21 -4.17 21.10
CA LEU A 31 -5.08 -3.77 20.26
C LEU A 31 -4.61 -4.92 19.34
N SER A 32 -4.52 -6.14 19.86
CA SER A 32 -4.18 -7.35 19.09
C SER A 32 -5.20 -7.64 17.99
N LYS A 33 -6.49 -7.51 18.29
CA LYS A 33 -7.60 -7.72 17.35
C LYS A 33 -7.64 -6.63 16.27
N ARG A 34 -7.25 -5.40 16.61
CA ARG A 34 -7.04 -4.30 15.65
C ARG A 34 -5.83 -4.57 14.75
N ARG A 35 -4.75 -5.12 15.32
CA ARG A 35 -3.57 -5.60 14.56
C ARG A 35 -3.91 -6.74 13.59
N HIS A 36 -4.92 -7.56 13.92
CA HIS A 36 -5.43 -8.64 13.07
C HIS A 36 -6.46 -8.21 12.02
N ARG A 37 -6.98 -6.98 12.07
CA ARG A 37 -7.76 -6.41 10.96
C ARG A 37 -6.81 -5.82 9.90
N MET A 38 -5.75 -6.56 9.60
CA MET A 38 -4.86 -6.31 8.49
C MET A 38 -5.52 -6.97 7.28
N MET A 39 -5.94 -6.17 6.30
CA MET A 39 -6.31 -6.70 4.99
C MET A 39 -5.15 -7.60 4.54
N ARG A 40 -5.45 -8.86 4.24
CA ARG A 40 -4.48 -9.72 3.56
C ARG A 40 -4.21 -9.03 2.23
N PRO A 41 -2.95 -8.79 1.83
CA PRO A 41 -2.70 -8.33 0.48
C PRO A 41 -3.23 -9.43 -0.44
N GLU A 42 -4.32 -9.13 -1.12
CA GLU A 42 -4.72 -9.88 -2.29
C GLU A 42 -3.54 -9.82 -3.25
N ASN A 43 -2.91 -10.97 -3.50
CA ASN A 43 -1.98 -11.11 -4.61
C ASN A 43 -2.83 -11.00 -5.89
N GLU A 44 -3.21 -9.77 -6.24
CA GLU A 44 -3.88 -9.44 -7.49
C GLU A 44 -2.83 -9.53 -8.60
N GLU A 45 -2.57 -10.74 -9.09
CA GLU A 45 -2.00 -10.90 -10.43
C GLU A 45 -3.05 -10.45 -11.44
N LEU A 46 -2.74 -9.39 -12.17
CA LEU A 46 -3.53 -8.98 -13.33
C LEU A 46 -3.13 -9.88 -14.51
N VAL A 47 -4.10 -10.58 -15.09
CA VAL A 47 -3.89 -11.41 -16.26
C VAL A 47 -4.45 -10.69 -17.48
N MET A 48 -3.62 -10.51 -18.50
CA MET A 48 -4.06 -10.09 -19.83
C MET A 48 -3.91 -11.24 -20.82
N VAL A 49 -4.86 -11.37 -21.73
CA VAL A 49 -4.84 -12.37 -22.79
C VAL A 49 -4.83 -11.64 -24.12
N ASP A 50 -3.87 -11.97 -24.98
CA ASP A 50 -3.82 -11.42 -26.34
C ASP A 50 -4.71 -12.22 -27.31
N SER A 51 -4.77 -11.77 -28.57
CA SER A 51 -5.53 -12.43 -29.64
C SER A 51 -5.07 -13.87 -29.93
N ASN A 52 -3.83 -14.21 -29.56
CA ASN A 52 -3.24 -15.54 -29.74
C ASN A 52 -3.43 -16.43 -28.51
N HIS A 53 -4.24 -16.00 -27.54
CA HIS A 53 -4.49 -16.69 -26.28
C HIS A 53 -3.23 -16.87 -25.39
N VAL A 54 -2.26 -15.96 -25.52
CA VAL A 54 -1.11 -15.91 -24.63
C VAL A 54 -1.48 -15.14 -23.37
N GLU A 55 -1.24 -15.75 -22.20
CA GLU A 55 -1.47 -15.12 -20.89
C GLU A 55 -0.24 -14.35 -20.43
N TYR A 56 -0.42 -13.06 -20.15
CA TYR A 56 0.58 -12.18 -19.54
C TYR A 56 0.17 -11.86 -18.11
N ARG A 57 1.07 -12.13 -17.16
CA ARG A 57 0.84 -11.89 -15.74
C ARG A 57 1.59 -10.64 -15.29
N TYR A 58 0.85 -9.72 -14.69
CA TYR A 58 1.38 -8.49 -14.11
C TYR A 58 1.17 -8.54 -12.61
N SER A 59 2.25 -8.35 -11.84
CA SER A 59 2.22 -8.26 -10.38
C SER A 59 3.07 -7.08 -9.91
N LYS A 60 2.92 -6.68 -8.65
CA LYS A 60 3.73 -5.60 -8.05
C LYS A 60 5.23 -5.95 -7.95
N GLU A 61 5.58 -7.23 -8.02
CA GLU A 61 6.96 -7.73 -7.99
C GLU A 61 7.62 -7.79 -9.38
N MET A 62 6.87 -7.53 -10.45
CA MET A 62 7.40 -7.63 -11.81
C MET A 62 8.49 -6.58 -12.08
N PRO A 63 9.47 -6.87 -12.96
CA PRO A 63 10.52 -5.91 -13.28
C PRO A 63 9.97 -4.79 -14.20
N LEU A 64 9.59 -3.65 -13.61
CA LEU A 64 9.15 -2.45 -14.34
C LEU A 64 10.32 -1.52 -14.67
N ILE A 65 10.33 -0.98 -15.89
CA ILE A 65 11.28 0.06 -16.33
C ILE A 65 10.56 1.41 -16.35
N PHE A 66 11.04 2.36 -15.55
CA PHE A 66 10.53 3.74 -15.55
C PHE A 66 11.48 4.67 -16.29
N ILE A 67 11.02 5.22 -17.42
CA ILE A 67 11.76 6.20 -18.21
C ILE A 67 11.27 7.60 -17.81
N GLY A 68 12.20 8.45 -17.38
CA GLY A 68 11.89 9.80 -16.90
C GLY A 68 12.96 10.82 -17.28
N GLY A 69 12.67 12.09 -17.01
CA GLY A 69 13.54 13.22 -17.31
C GLY A 69 12.76 14.51 -17.53
N VAL A 70 13.47 15.62 -17.74
CA VAL A 70 12.84 16.89 -18.15
C VAL A 70 12.27 16.72 -19.57
N PRO A 71 11.13 17.35 -19.90
CA PRO A 71 10.63 17.34 -21.28
C PRO A 71 11.70 17.80 -22.26
N ARG A 72 11.72 17.19 -23.46
CA ARG A 72 12.70 17.46 -24.53
C ARG A 72 14.13 16.93 -24.28
N SER A 73 14.35 16.08 -23.27
CA SER A 73 15.65 15.41 -23.03
C SER A 73 15.82 14.05 -23.74
N GLY A 74 15.04 13.76 -24.79
CA GLY A 74 15.16 12.49 -25.53
C GLY A 74 14.48 11.27 -24.89
N THR A 75 13.61 11.46 -23.89
CA THR A 75 12.86 10.36 -23.24
C THR A 75 11.99 9.57 -24.22
N THR A 76 11.40 10.24 -25.22
CA THR A 76 10.64 9.59 -26.29
C THR A 76 11.51 8.67 -27.14
N LEU A 77 12.74 9.10 -27.46
CA LEU A 77 13.69 8.28 -28.22
C LEU A 77 14.10 7.05 -27.41
N MET A 78 14.41 7.24 -26.12
CA MET A 78 14.77 6.16 -25.21
C MET A 78 13.68 5.08 -25.15
N ARG A 79 12.40 5.47 -24.98
CA ARG A 79 11.30 4.50 -24.95
C ARG A 79 11.09 3.81 -26.30
N ALA A 80 11.22 4.54 -27.41
CA ALA A 80 11.07 3.96 -28.73
C ALA A 80 12.17 2.92 -29.05
N MET A 81 13.39 3.14 -28.55
CA MET A 81 14.47 2.15 -28.67
C MET A 81 14.18 0.88 -27.86
N LEU A 82 13.57 1.01 -26.68
CA LEU A 82 13.18 -0.13 -25.85
C LEU A 82 11.95 -0.87 -26.41
N ASP A 83 10.96 -0.13 -26.93
CA ASP A 83 9.78 -0.68 -27.63
C ASP A 83 10.14 -1.51 -28.86
N ALA A 84 11.33 -1.33 -29.44
CA ALA A 84 11.81 -2.14 -30.56
C ALA A 84 12.28 -3.54 -30.13
N HIS A 85 12.47 -3.80 -28.83
CA HIS A 85 12.86 -5.10 -28.31
C HIS A 85 11.63 -6.01 -28.17
N PRO A 86 11.65 -7.27 -28.66
CA PRO A 86 10.46 -8.13 -28.72
C PRO A 86 9.84 -8.41 -27.34
N GLU A 87 10.67 -8.45 -26.30
CA GLU A 87 10.23 -8.74 -24.92
C GLU A 87 9.89 -7.48 -24.09
N VAL A 88 10.03 -6.27 -24.65
CA VAL A 88 9.82 -5.03 -23.90
C VAL A 88 8.78 -4.17 -24.57
N ARG A 89 7.79 -3.73 -23.79
CA ARG A 89 6.79 -2.76 -24.22
C ARG A 89 6.72 -1.60 -23.21
N CYS A 90 7.02 -0.42 -23.70
CA CYS A 90 6.81 0.88 -23.06
C CYS A 90 5.46 1.47 -23.45
N GLY A 91 5.18 1.61 -24.76
CA GLY A 91 3.97 2.25 -25.27
C GLY A 91 3.95 3.78 -25.07
N GLU A 92 2.84 4.44 -25.38
CA GLU A 92 2.71 5.91 -25.36
C GLU A 92 2.72 6.53 -23.95
N GLU A 93 2.88 7.85 -23.88
CA GLU A 93 2.84 8.57 -22.62
C GLU A 93 1.43 8.51 -22.00
N THR A 94 1.30 7.92 -20.82
CA THR A 94 0.00 7.70 -20.16
C THR A 94 -0.67 8.98 -19.67
N ARG A 95 0.12 10.03 -19.37
CA ARG A 95 -0.27 11.35 -18.81
C ARG A 95 -0.99 11.33 -17.45
N ILE A 96 -1.64 10.23 -17.07
CA ILE A 96 -2.40 10.09 -15.83
C ILE A 96 -1.52 9.71 -14.65
N ILE A 97 -0.51 8.86 -14.86
CA ILE A 97 0.45 8.43 -13.82
C ILE A 97 1.13 9.63 -13.14
N PRO A 98 1.73 10.60 -13.85
CA PRO A 98 2.34 11.76 -13.19
C PRO A 98 1.32 12.63 -12.43
N ARG A 99 0.06 12.67 -12.87
CA ARG A 99 -1.01 13.43 -12.19
C ARG A 99 -1.38 12.81 -10.85
N VAL A 100 -1.62 11.50 -10.81
CA VAL A 100 -1.95 10.81 -9.55
C VAL A 100 -0.78 10.80 -8.57
N LEU A 101 0.46 10.69 -9.06
CA LEU A 101 1.66 10.84 -8.23
C LEU A 101 1.76 12.25 -7.61
N ALA A 102 1.46 13.29 -8.39
CA ALA A 102 1.42 14.65 -7.87
C ALA A 102 0.34 14.83 -6.79
N MET A 103 -0.84 14.24 -6.97
CA MET A 103 -1.91 14.24 -5.97
C MET A 103 -1.48 13.53 -4.68
N ARG A 104 -0.91 12.32 -4.76
CA ARG A 104 -0.38 11.59 -3.61
C ARG A 104 0.72 12.36 -2.89
N GLN A 105 1.58 13.04 -3.64
CA GLN A 105 2.62 13.89 -3.05
C GLN A 105 2.02 15.10 -2.31
N ALA A 106 0.97 15.72 -2.84
CA ALA A 106 0.31 16.85 -2.19
C ALA A 106 -0.31 16.47 -0.84
N TRP A 107 -0.97 15.31 -0.76
CA TRP A 107 -1.51 14.78 0.52
C TRP A 107 -0.41 14.53 1.54
N SER A 108 0.73 13.99 1.10
CA SER A 108 1.86 13.71 1.99
C SER A 108 2.60 14.95 2.48
N LYS A 109 2.64 16.03 1.67
CA LYS A 109 3.31 17.28 2.02
C LYS A 109 2.51 18.11 3.02
N SER A 110 1.18 18.03 2.99
CA SER A 110 0.32 18.75 3.92
C SER A 110 0.14 17.96 5.21
N GLY A 111 0.82 18.38 6.29
CA GLY A 111 0.71 17.70 7.59
C GLY A 111 -0.73 17.65 8.13
N ARG A 112 -1.52 18.70 7.89
CA ARG A 112 -2.94 18.73 8.27
C ARG A 112 -3.76 17.71 7.48
N GLU A 113 -3.52 17.58 6.19
CA GLU A 113 -4.26 16.63 5.37
C GLU A 113 -3.85 15.19 5.68
N LYS A 114 -2.55 14.95 5.85
CA LYS A 114 -2.03 13.65 6.31
C LYS A 114 -2.69 13.21 7.62
N MET A 115 -2.76 14.10 8.62
CA MET A 115 -3.42 13.82 9.89
C MET A 115 -4.90 13.44 9.71
N ARG A 116 -5.64 14.15 8.84
CA ARG A 116 -7.04 13.84 8.56
C ARG A 116 -7.22 12.48 7.86
N LEU A 117 -6.32 12.16 6.92
CA LEU A 117 -6.32 10.87 6.24
C LEU A 117 -6.02 9.72 7.21
N ASP A 118 -5.03 9.91 8.09
CA ASP A 118 -4.68 8.93 9.12
C ASP A 118 -5.84 8.71 10.12
N GLU A 119 -6.51 9.78 10.56
CA GLU A 119 -7.70 9.70 11.43
C GLU A 119 -8.88 9.00 10.75
N ALA A 120 -9.01 9.14 9.42
CA ALA A 120 -9.99 8.44 8.61
C ALA A 120 -9.61 6.97 8.31
N GLY A 121 -8.42 6.52 8.75
CA GLY A 121 -7.90 5.18 8.46
C GLY A 121 -7.29 5.02 7.06
N VAL A 122 -7.17 6.10 6.31
CA VAL A 122 -6.50 6.15 4.99
C VAL A 122 -5.01 6.34 5.21
N THR A 123 -4.38 5.31 5.75
CA THR A 123 -2.94 5.33 6.09
C THR A 123 -2.07 5.29 4.84
N ASP A 124 -0.77 5.60 5.00
CA ASP A 124 0.23 5.46 3.94
C ASP A 124 0.19 4.06 3.28
N GLN A 125 -0.06 2.99 4.05
CA GLN A 125 -0.18 1.63 3.49
C GLN A 125 -1.38 1.46 2.55
N VAL A 126 -2.52 2.06 2.89
CA VAL A 126 -3.74 2.03 2.06
C VAL A 126 -3.52 2.83 0.79
N LEU A 127 -2.93 4.02 0.91
CA LEU A 127 -2.61 4.87 -0.23
C LEU A 127 -1.61 4.20 -1.16
N ASP A 128 -0.54 3.61 -0.62
CA ASP A 128 0.49 2.96 -1.42
C ASP A 128 -0.08 1.72 -2.15
N ALA A 129 -0.92 0.91 -1.50
CA ALA A 129 -1.60 -0.22 -2.15
C ALA A 129 -2.54 0.25 -3.29
N ALA A 130 -3.35 1.28 -3.03
CA ALA A 130 -4.24 1.85 -4.05
C ALA A 130 -3.46 2.44 -5.24
N MET A 131 -2.35 3.14 -4.97
CA MET A 131 -1.47 3.70 -6.00
C MET A 131 -0.79 2.61 -6.81
N GLN A 132 -0.32 1.53 -6.18
CA GLN A 132 0.26 0.37 -6.88
C GLN A 132 -0.76 -0.25 -7.84
N ALA A 133 -1.96 -0.56 -7.36
CA ALA A 133 -3.02 -1.14 -8.18
C ALA A 133 -3.39 -0.22 -9.35
N PHE A 134 -3.58 1.07 -9.09
CA PHE A 134 -3.90 2.05 -10.12
C PHE A 134 -2.81 2.15 -11.20
N ILE A 135 -1.54 2.25 -10.79
CA ILE A 135 -0.42 2.37 -11.73
C ILE A 135 -0.25 1.09 -12.53
N LEU A 136 -0.34 -0.08 -11.90
CA LEU A 136 -0.18 -1.37 -12.56
C LEU A 136 -1.29 -1.62 -13.60
N GLU A 137 -2.53 -1.29 -13.24
CA GLU A 137 -3.68 -1.37 -14.16
C GLU A 137 -3.48 -0.51 -15.41
N VAL A 138 -3.02 0.74 -15.22
CA VAL A 138 -2.72 1.63 -16.36
C VAL A 138 -1.59 1.06 -17.21
N ILE A 139 -0.46 0.66 -16.61
CA ILE A 139 0.71 0.14 -17.33
C ILE A 139 0.33 -1.09 -18.16
N ALA A 140 -0.36 -2.05 -17.55
CA ALA A 140 -0.76 -3.29 -18.20
C ALA A 140 -1.74 -3.01 -19.36
N LYS A 141 -2.81 -2.24 -19.12
CA LYS A 141 -3.97 -2.20 -20.04
C LYS A 141 -3.95 -1.07 -21.07
N HIS A 142 -3.01 -0.13 -21.04
CA HIS A 142 -3.03 1.02 -21.96
C HIS A 142 -2.57 0.72 -23.41
N GLY A 143 -2.40 -0.54 -23.78
CA GLY A 143 -1.90 -0.97 -25.09
C GLY A 143 -1.61 -2.46 -25.11
N GLU A 144 -1.25 -3.00 -26.28
CA GLU A 144 -0.96 -4.42 -26.43
C GLU A 144 0.31 -4.84 -25.65
N PRO A 145 0.37 -6.07 -25.12
CA PRO A 145 1.54 -6.60 -24.45
C PRO A 145 2.70 -6.79 -25.44
N ALA A 146 3.94 -6.87 -24.92
CA ALA A 146 5.10 -7.22 -25.74
C ALA A 146 4.91 -8.64 -26.28
N SER A 147 4.91 -8.82 -27.60
CA SER A 147 4.83 -10.14 -28.20
C SER A 147 6.15 -10.88 -28.02
N SER A 148 6.19 -11.84 -27.09
CA SER A 148 7.17 -12.92 -27.20
C SER A 148 6.80 -13.72 -28.45
N CYS A 149 7.68 -13.76 -29.46
CA CYS A 149 7.54 -14.68 -30.58
C CYS A 149 7.33 -16.13 -30.10
#